data_AF-A0A1I1I404-F1
#
_entry.id   AF-A0A1I1I404-F1
#
_cell.length_a   1.000
_cell.length_b   1.000
_cell.length_c   1.000
_cell.angle_alpha   90.00
_cell.angle_beta   90.00
_cell.angle_gamma   90.00
#
_symmetry.space_group_name_H-M   'P 1'
#
loop_
_entity.id
_entity.type
_entity.pdbx_description
1 polymer ?
#
loop_
_entity_poly.entity_id
_entity_poly.type
_entity_poly.pdbx_seq_one_letter_code
_entity_poly.pdbx_strand_id
1 'polypeptide(L)'
;MIMYSFLKRAFSPKLILTSCCVMWSALTFGQKVSVLPAEVEVDGLKRKGLATTIELERKVVEKAWHKYLKNAGKVESSKGNYTVKGGSIPAIAPGAINIYSHVDNDSHGTTIFYAIDLGSELASIGTPAYEAAQKALHEFAVQQYREDLNEQIKEADEVVDDAVRTHEKKVAQGESLQKQIERNAQEKVKLQKELEENALDAERLKNNLKQNKVDQATALEEIKRVRQVSEAKKAKLGGIQ
;
A
#
# COMPACT_ATOMS: atom_id res chain seq x y z
N MET A 1 41.52 11.65 -15.54
CA MET A 1 40.18 11.75 -14.90
C MET A 1 39.09 11.92 -15.96
N ILE A 2 39.01 11.03 -16.96
CA ILE A 2 38.03 11.12 -18.07
C ILE A 2 37.30 9.77 -18.30
N MET A 3 37.62 8.73 -17.54
CA MET A 3 37.09 7.38 -17.79
C MET A 3 35.89 6.96 -16.92
N TYR A 4 35.33 7.88 -16.12
CA TYR A 4 34.16 7.61 -15.26
C TYR A 4 32.82 8.10 -15.83
N SER A 5 32.81 8.79 -16.97
CA SER A 5 31.61 9.43 -17.52
C SER A 5 30.83 8.61 -18.55
N PHE A 6 31.33 7.45 -18.99
CA PHE A 6 30.70 6.69 -20.09
C PHE A 6 29.88 5.47 -19.68
N LEU A 7 29.97 4.99 -18.43
CA LEU A 7 29.27 3.76 -18.00
C LEU A 7 27.94 3.96 -17.26
N LYS A 8 27.47 5.20 -17.08
CA LYS A 8 26.19 5.48 -16.37
C LYS A 8 24.98 5.70 -17.29
N ARG A 9 25.12 5.53 -18.61
CA ARG A 9 24.08 5.95 -19.58
C ARG A 9 23.21 4.82 -20.15
N ALA A 10 23.41 3.56 -19.74
CA ALA A 10 22.73 2.42 -20.37
C ALA A 10 21.58 1.79 -19.54
N PHE A 11 21.43 2.12 -18.25
CA PHE A 11 20.41 1.49 -17.42
C PHE A 11 19.59 2.54 -16.68
N SER A 12 18.54 3.01 -17.35
CA SER A 12 17.53 3.82 -16.69
C SER A 12 16.64 2.90 -15.83
N PRO A 13 16.44 3.19 -14.52
CA PRO A 13 15.58 2.38 -13.64
C PRO A 13 14.11 2.42 -14.06
N LYS A 14 13.74 3.34 -14.96
CA LYS A 14 12.40 3.44 -15.54
C LYS A 14 12.07 2.28 -16.49
N LEU A 15 13.07 1.69 -17.17
CA LEU A 15 12.82 0.60 -18.13
C LEU A 15 12.61 -0.77 -17.45
N ILE A 16 13.16 -0.96 -16.25
CA ILE A 16 13.03 -2.23 -15.51
C ILE A 16 11.66 -2.31 -14.81
N LEU A 17 11.13 -1.17 -14.33
CA LEU A 17 9.86 -1.16 -13.60
C LEU A 17 8.64 -1.39 -14.52
N THR A 18 8.70 -0.93 -15.77
CA THR A 18 7.60 -1.12 -16.74
C THR A 18 7.56 -2.53 -17.34
N SER A 19 8.68 -3.26 -17.32
CA SER A 19 8.76 -4.62 -17.86
C SER A 19 8.18 -5.70 -16.94
N CYS A 20 7.93 -5.39 -15.66
CA CYS A 20 7.39 -6.35 -14.70
C CYS A 20 5.84 -6.41 -14.72
N CYS A 21 5.16 -5.36 -15.21
CA CYS A 21 3.69 -5.29 -15.17
C CYS A 21 2.98 -5.92 -16.39
N VAL A 22 3.71 -6.36 -17.42
CA VAL A 22 3.11 -6.87 -18.68
C VAL A 22 3.23 -8.40 -18.84
N MET A 23 3.92 -9.08 -17.93
CA MET A 23 4.09 -10.56 -17.98
C MET A 23 3.12 -11.34 -17.09
N TRP A 24 1.99 -10.72 -16.73
CA TRP A 24 0.91 -11.38 -15.99
C TRP A 24 -0.45 -11.22 -16.67
N SER A 25 -0.49 -11.15 -18.00
CA SER A 25 -1.69 -11.51 -18.75
C SER A 25 -1.85 -13.03 -18.63
N ALA A 26 -2.44 -13.42 -17.50
CA ALA A 26 -2.78 -14.78 -17.14
C ALA A 26 -3.45 -15.48 -18.33
N LEU A 27 -2.92 -16.65 -18.65
CA LEU A 27 -3.68 -17.69 -19.33
C LEU A 27 -4.90 -17.95 -18.45
N THR A 28 -6.03 -17.32 -18.76
CA THR A 28 -7.31 -17.68 -18.16
C THR A 28 -7.71 -19.02 -18.74
N PHE A 29 -7.13 -20.10 -18.20
CA PHE A 29 -7.76 -21.41 -18.32
C PHE A 29 -9.10 -21.28 -17.61
N GLY A 30 -10.19 -21.23 -18.37
CA GLY A 30 -11.52 -21.32 -17.78
C GLY A 30 -11.61 -22.65 -17.05
N GLN A 31 -11.49 -22.61 -15.72
CA GLN A 31 -11.58 -23.80 -14.87
C GLN A 31 -12.95 -24.44 -15.09
N LYS A 32 -12.96 -25.57 -15.78
CA LYS A 32 -14.19 -26.27 -16.12
C LYS A 32 -14.58 -27.14 -14.93
N VAL A 33 -15.56 -26.68 -14.15
CA VAL A 33 -16.18 -27.50 -13.10
C VAL A 33 -16.86 -28.70 -13.75
N SER A 34 -16.50 -29.90 -13.31
CA SER A 34 -17.15 -31.13 -13.75
C SER A 34 -17.54 -31.95 -12.54
N VAL A 35 -18.79 -32.44 -12.56
CA VAL A 35 -19.31 -33.30 -11.50
C VAL A 35 -19.55 -34.68 -12.09
N LEU A 36 -18.85 -35.68 -11.57
CA LEU A 36 -18.82 -37.04 -12.08
C LEU A 36 -19.34 -38.04 -11.04
N PRO A 37 -19.95 -39.17 -11.46
CA PRO A 37 -20.28 -40.25 -10.55
C PRO A 37 -19.00 -40.83 -9.92
N ALA A 38 -19.05 -41.10 -8.62
CA ALA A 38 -17.94 -41.71 -7.89
C ALA A 38 -18.46 -42.67 -6.81
N GLU A 39 -17.59 -43.57 -6.35
CA GLU A 39 -17.86 -44.46 -5.23
C GLU A 39 -16.77 -44.29 -4.19
N VAL A 40 -17.16 -43.86 -2.98
CA VAL A 40 -16.23 -43.57 -1.88
C VAL A 40 -16.74 -44.24 -0.61
N GLU A 41 -15.81 -44.73 0.20
CA GLU A 41 -16.10 -45.26 1.51
C GLU A 41 -16.20 -44.11 2.51
N VAL A 42 -17.40 -43.93 3.07
CA VAL A 42 -17.65 -42.92 4.12
C VAL A 42 -18.10 -43.68 5.36
N ASP A 43 -17.47 -43.46 6.50
CA ASP A 43 -17.79 -44.14 7.77
C ASP A 43 -17.87 -45.68 7.66
N GLY A 44 -16.96 -46.30 6.89
CA GLY A 44 -16.89 -47.76 6.74
C GLY A 44 -17.89 -48.38 5.75
N LEU A 45 -18.68 -47.55 5.05
CA LEU A 45 -19.67 -48.00 4.06
C LEU A 45 -19.40 -47.36 2.70
N LYS A 46 -19.25 -48.20 1.67
CA LYS A 46 -19.14 -47.76 0.28
C LYS A 46 -20.46 -47.17 -0.18
N ARG A 47 -20.42 -45.92 -0.63
CA ARG A 47 -21.58 -45.20 -1.17
C ARG A 47 -21.30 -44.75 -2.57
N LYS A 48 -22.30 -44.87 -3.44
CA LYS A 48 -22.30 -44.30 -4.78
C LYS A 48 -22.88 -42.89 -4.68
N GLY A 49 -22.23 -41.94 -5.35
CA GLY A 49 -22.59 -40.53 -5.29
C GLY A 49 -21.92 -39.73 -6.38
N LEU A 50 -21.73 -38.45 -6.11
CA LEU A 50 -21.19 -37.45 -7.01
C LEU A 50 -19.87 -36.94 -6.44
N ALA A 51 -18.90 -36.69 -7.30
CA ALA A 51 -17.65 -36.04 -6.93
C ALA A 51 -17.34 -34.86 -7.84
N THR A 52 -16.69 -33.85 -7.28
CA THR A 52 -16.12 -32.70 -8.02
C THR A 52 -14.76 -32.36 -7.42
N THR A 53 -13.83 -31.90 -8.25
CA THR A 53 -12.53 -31.39 -7.80
C THR A 53 -12.50 -29.87 -7.97
N ILE A 54 -12.09 -29.20 -6.91
CA ILE A 54 -11.95 -27.74 -6.84
C ILE A 54 -10.46 -27.45 -6.64
N GLU A 55 -9.84 -26.70 -7.54
CA GLU A 55 -8.43 -26.32 -7.53
C GLU A 55 -8.12 -25.24 -6.48
N LEU A 56 -8.65 -25.40 -5.25
CA LEU A 56 -8.45 -24.50 -4.11
C LEU A 56 -7.95 -25.31 -2.90
N GLU A 57 -7.38 -24.60 -1.92
CA GLU A 57 -6.83 -25.21 -0.72
C GLU A 57 -7.92 -25.94 0.09
N ARG A 58 -7.60 -27.16 0.54
CA ARG A 58 -8.47 -28.02 1.36
C ARG A 58 -9.16 -27.27 2.50
N LYS A 59 -8.42 -26.44 3.22
CA LYS A 59 -8.95 -25.70 4.38
C LYS A 59 -10.05 -24.72 4.00
N VAL A 60 -9.91 -24.04 2.86
CA VAL A 60 -10.91 -23.10 2.33
C VAL A 60 -12.17 -23.87 1.94
N VAL A 61 -11.98 -24.93 1.15
CA VAL A 61 -13.05 -25.77 0.64
C VAL A 61 -13.80 -26.49 1.77
N GLU A 62 -13.11 -27.07 2.75
CA GLU A 62 -13.71 -27.72 3.93
C GLU A 62 -14.57 -26.75 4.75
N LYS A 63 -14.08 -25.52 4.95
CA LYS A 63 -14.83 -24.48 5.69
C LYS A 63 -16.09 -24.08 4.93
N ALA A 64 -15.99 -23.87 3.63
CA ALA A 64 -17.13 -23.51 2.78
C ALA A 64 -18.14 -24.65 2.65
N TRP A 65 -17.65 -25.89 2.49
CA TRP A 65 -18.48 -27.09 2.41
C TRP A 65 -19.24 -27.33 3.72
N HIS A 66 -18.58 -27.20 4.87
CA HIS A 66 -19.23 -27.27 6.17
C HIS A 66 -20.32 -26.22 6.34
N LYS A 67 -20.07 -24.98 5.87
CA LYS A 67 -21.06 -23.90 5.89
C LYS A 67 -22.24 -24.21 4.96
N TYR A 68 -21.98 -24.77 3.78
CA TYR A 68 -23.01 -25.21 2.85
C TYR A 68 -23.90 -26.28 3.47
N LEU A 69 -23.32 -27.33 4.07
CA LEU A 69 -24.06 -28.41 4.72
C LEU A 69 -24.87 -27.94 5.94
N LYS A 70 -24.40 -26.92 6.68
CA LYS A 70 -25.16 -26.33 7.78
C LYS A 70 -26.51 -25.74 7.37
N ASN A 71 -26.63 -25.29 6.11
CA ASN A 71 -27.90 -24.80 5.59
C ASN A 71 -28.91 -25.95 5.39
N ALA A 72 -28.42 -27.18 5.21
CA ALA A 72 -29.26 -28.37 5.07
C ALA A 72 -29.65 -28.98 6.42
N GLY A 73 -28.83 -28.83 7.47
CA GLY A 73 -29.15 -29.37 8.80
C GLY A 73 -27.96 -29.42 9.75
N LYS A 74 -28.09 -30.20 10.83
CA LYS A 74 -27.01 -30.42 11.80
C LYS A 74 -25.90 -31.26 11.16
N VAL A 75 -24.70 -30.70 11.08
CA VAL A 75 -23.53 -31.35 10.49
C VAL A 75 -22.69 -32.04 11.56
N GLU A 76 -22.48 -33.34 11.41
CA GLU A 76 -21.48 -34.12 12.12
C GLU A 76 -20.23 -34.19 11.25
N SER A 77 -19.04 -33.89 11.78
CA SER A 77 -17.78 -33.93 11.02
C SER A 77 -16.71 -34.74 11.73
N SER A 78 -15.97 -35.55 10.97
CA SER A 78 -14.85 -36.38 11.46
C SER A 78 -13.88 -36.72 10.33
N LYS A 79 -12.61 -36.34 10.46
CA LYS A 79 -11.52 -36.70 9.52
C LYS A 79 -11.86 -36.49 8.03
N GLY A 80 -12.49 -35.36 7.69
CA GLY A 80 -12.91 -35.06 6.31
C GLY A 80 -14.25 -35.67 5.89
N ASN A 81 -14.83 -36.57 6.69
CA ASN A 81 -16.21 -37.01 6.52
C ASN A 81 -17.17 -36.00 7.13
N TYR A 82 -18.28 -35.75 6.44
CA TYR A 82 -19.39 -34.97 6.95
C TYR A 82 -20.70 -35.71 6.74
N THR A 83 -21.51 -35.74 7.78
CA THR A 83 -22.81 -36.42 7.79
C THR A 83 -23.88 -35.44 8.27
N VAL A 84 -24.97 -35.34 7.51
CA VAL A 84 -26.18 -34.60 7.88
C VAL A 84 -27.33 -35.59 7.91
N LYS A 85 -27.94 -35.80 9.08
CA LYS A 85 -29.09 -36.71 9.23
C LYS A 85 -30.38 -35.92 9.36
N GLY A 86 -31.42 -36.33 8.64
CA GLY A 86 -32.72 -35.65 8.63
C GLY A 86 -32.63 -34.18 8.18
N GLY A 87 -31.70 -33.87 7.29
CA GLY A 87 -31.55 -32.55 6.70
C GLY A 87 -32.61 -32.29 5.62
N SER A 88 -32.65 -31.09 5.09
CA SER A 88 -33.52 -30.74 3.97
C SER A 88 -32.79 -29.84 2.97
N ILE A 89 -32.82 -30.24 1.70
CA ILE A 89 -32.47 -29.37 0.58
C ILE A 89 -33.66 -29.43 -0.38
N PRO A 90 -34.62 -28.48 -0.28
CA PRO A 90 -35.86 -28.52 -1.07
C PRO A 90 -35.64 -28.59 -2.59
N ALA A 91 -34.51 -28.07 -3.07
CA ALA A 91 -34.13 -28.15 -4.48
C ALA A 91 -33.80 -29.58 -4.95
N ILE A 92 -33.44 -30.47 -4.03
CA ILE A 92 -33.06 -31.87 -4.31
C ILE A 92 -34.23 -32.82 -4.05
N ALA A 93 -34.88 -32.67 -2.90
CA ALA A 93 -36.04 -33.50 -2.53
C ALA A 93 -36.98 -32.73 -1.59
N PRO A 94 -38.30 -32.99 -1.67
CA PRO A 94 -39.29 -32.32 -0.80
C PRO A 94 -39.27 -32.83 0.65
N GLY A 95 -38.69 -34.01 0.90
CA GLY A 95 -38.65 -34.66 2.22
C GLY A 95 -37.33 -34.45 2.97
N ALA A 96 -37.24 -35.08 4.14
CA ALA A 96 -35.99 -35.17 4.88
C ALA A 96 -35.01 -36.11 4.15
N ILE A 97 -33.75 -35.69 4.04
CA ILE A 97 -32.68 -36.41 3.38
C ILE A 97 -31.50 -36.61 4.34
N ASN A 98 -30.74 -37.69 4.14
CA ASN A 98 -29.42 -37.81 4.75
C ASN A 98 -28.34 -37.50 3.70
N ILE A 99 -27.32 -36.77 4.12
CA ILE A 99 -26.19 -36.40 3.27
C ILE A 99 -24.94 -37.02 3.88
N TYR A 100 -24.17 -37.72 3.05
CA TYR A 100 -22.86 -38.26 3.40
C TYR A 100 -21.85 -37.68 2.44
N SER A 101 -20.79 -37.07 2.94
CA SER A 101 -19.76 -36.47 2.10
C SER A 101 -18.37 -36.70 2.66
N HIS A 102 -17.38 -36.67 1.77
CA HIS A 102 -15.97 -36.77 2.10
C HIS A 102 -15.23 -35.67 1.34
N VAL A 103 -14.39 -34.91 2.06
CA VAL A 103 -13.50 -33.93 1.47
C VAL A 103 -12.08 -34.43 1.62
N ASP A 104 -11.40 -34.56 0.49
CA ASP A 104 -9.99 -34.95 0.43
C ASP A 104 -9.20 -34.04 -0.51
N ASN A 105 -7.88 -34.13 -0.45
CA ASN A 105 -6.98 -33.32 -1.26
C ASN A 105 -6.05 -34.21 -2.08
N ASP A 106 -5.91 -33.91 -3.36
CA ASP A 106 -4.99 -34.55 -4.28
C ASP A 106 -4.01 -33.53 -4.92
N SER A 107 -3.21 -33.97 -5.89
CA SER A 107 -2.25 -33.09 -6.58
C SER A 107 -2.91 -32.05 -7.50
N HIS A 108 -4.20 -32.20 -7.78
CA HIS A 108 -4.99 -31.36 -8.67
C HIS A 108 -5.95 -30.44 -7.90
N GLY A 109 -6.19 -30.68 -6.62
CA GLY A 109 -6.98 -29.81 -5.76
C GLY A 109 -7.75 -30.59 -4.70
N THR A 110 -8.78 -29.95 -4.18
CA THR A 110 -9.66 -30.54 -3.17
C THR A 110 -10.85 -31.23 -3.83
N THR A 111 -10.94 -32.54 -3.66
CA THR A 111 -12.09 -33.34 -4.12
C THR A 111 -13.16 -33.41 -3.05
N ILE A 112 -14.38 -33.07 -3.43
CA ILE A 112 -15.58 -33.30 -2.61
C ILE A 112 -16.34 -34.44 -3.25
N PHE A 113 -16.51 -35.52 -2.49
CA PHE A 113 -17.50 -36.55 -2.75
C PHE A 113 -18.74 -36.30 -1.90
N TYR A 114 -19.93 -36.51 -2.45
CA TYR A 114 -21.13 -36.61 -1.64
C TYR A 114 -22.21 -37.52 -2.24
N ALA A 115 -22.98 -38.14 -1.35
CA ALA A 115 -24.09 -39.01 -1.65
C ALA A 115 -25.32 -38.55 -0.87
N ILE A 116 -26.48 -38.67 -1.51
CA ILE A 116 -27.77 -38.27 -0.94
C ILE A 116 -28.63 -39.51 -0.76
N ASP A 117 -29.13 -39.68 0.44
CA ASP A 117 -30.04 -40.73 0.85
C ASP A 117 -31.43 -40.11 1.07
N LEU A 118 -32.40 -40.57 0.29
CA LEU A 118 -33.78 -40.10 0.30
C LEU A 118 -34.64 -40.80 1.37
N GLY A 119 -34.03 -41.64 2.21
CA GLY A 119 -34.66 -42.40 3.29
C GLY A 119 -35.08 -43.81 2.87
N SER A 120 -35.56 -43.98 1.63
CA SER A 120 -35.84 -45.30 1.04
C SER A 120 -34.68 -45.84 0.20
N GLU A 121 -33.96 -44.95 -0.50
CA GLU A 121 -32.87 -45.29 -1.41
C GLU A 121 -31.88 -44.13 -1.58
N LEU A 122 -30.68 -44.45 -2.04
CA LEU A 122 -29.70 -43.44 -2.47
C LEU A 122 -30.12 -42.85 -3.82
N ALA A 123 -29.93 -41.54 -3.98
CA ALA A 123 -30.12 -40.87 -5.25
C ALA A 123 -29.18 -41.47 -6.31
N SER A 124 -29.77 -41.95 -7.41
CA SER A 124 -29.06 -42.64 -8.49
C SER A 124 -29.21 -41.93 -9.83
N ILE A 125 -28.28 -42.21 -10.74
CA ILE A 125 -28.27 -41.65 -12.11
C ILE A 125 -29.65 -41.82 -12.76
N GLY A 126 -30.15 -40.76 -13.38
CA GLY A 126 -31.46 -40.72 -14.05
C GLY A 126 -32.64 -40.38 -13.14
N THR A 127 -32.43 -40.16 -11.84
CA THR A 127 -33.46 -39.64 -10.93
C THR A 127 -33.41 -38.11 -10.86
N PRO A 128 -34.56 -37.42 -10.70
CA PRO A 128 -34.57 -35.96 -10.53
C PRO A 128 -33.72 -35.48 -9.34
N ALA A 129 -33.72 -36.24 -8.25
CA ALA A 129 -32.91 -35.94 -7.07
C ALA A 129 -31.40 -35.98 -7.39
N TYR A 130 -30.95 -36.93 -8.21
CA TYR A 130 -29.55 -37.03 -8.63
C TYR A 130 -29.14 -35.86 -9.53
N GLU A 131 -29.98 -35.46 -10.48
CA GLU A 131 -29.70 -34.31 -11.34
C GLU A 131 -29.66 -33.00 -10.55
N ALA A 132 -30.60 -32.81 -9.63
CA ALA A 132 -30.62 -31.66 -8.72
C ALA A 132 -29.38 -31.65 -7.81
N ALA A 133 -28.96 -32.80 -7.32
CA ALA A 133 -27.72 -32.97 -6.58
C ALA A 133 -26.49 -32.59 -7.44
N GLN A 134 -26.41 -33.11 -8.66
CA GLN A 134 -25.30 -32.79 -9.56
C GLN A 134 -25.21 -31.28 -9.81
N LYS A 135 -26.36 -30.64 -10.04
CA LYS A 135 -26.46 -29.18 -10.20
C LYS A 135 -26.04 -28.44 -8.93
N ALA A 136 -26.49 -28.85 -7.76
CA ALA A 136 -26.16 -28.21 -6.49
C ALA A 136 -24.66 -28.26 -6.18
N LEU A 137 -24.00 -29.40 -6.45
CA LEU A 137 -22.56 -29.55 -6.27
C LEU A 137 -21.77 -28.74 -7.30
N HIS A 138 -22.24 -28.69 -8.55
CA HIS A 138 -21.65 -27.84 -9.58
C HIS A 138 -21.74 -26.36 -9.19
N GLU A 139 -22.92 -25.89 -8.76
CA GLU A 139 -23.14 -24.51 -8.33
C GLU A 139 -22.29 -24.15 -7.12
N PHE A 140 -22.15 -25.05 -6.15
CA PHE A 140 -21.23 -24.88 -5.03
C PHE A 140 -19.79 -24.67 -5.52
N ALA A 141 -19.28 -25.55 -6.38
CA ALA A 141 -17.92 -25.44 -6.89
C ALA A 141 -17.69 -24.15 -7.70
N VAL A 142 -18.64 -23.77 -8.56
CA VAL A 142 -18.59 -22.48 -9.28
C VAL A 142 -18.56 -21.30 -8.31
N GLN A 143 -19.36 -21.36 -7.25
CA GLN A 143 -19.40 -20.30 -6.24
C GLN A 143 -18.06 -20.18 -5.50
N GLN A 144 -17.36 -21.28 -5.24
CA GLN A 144 -16.03 -21.24 -4.61
C GLN A 144 -15.00 -20.49 -5.46
N TYR A 145 -14.96 -20.75 -6.77
CA TYR A 145 -14.09 -19.99 -7.67
C TYR A 145 -14.46 -18.51 -7.76
N ARG A 146 -15.76 -18.17 -7.70
CA ARG A 146 -16.19 -16.76 -7.66
C ARG A 146 -15.76 -16.07 -6.37
N GLU A 147 -15.89 -16.74 -5.23
CA GLU A 147 -15.46 -16.20 -3.94
C GLU A 147 -13.95 -15.97 -3.92
N ASP A 148 -13.17 -16.94 -4.39
CA ASP A 148 -11.71 -16.82 -4.51
C ASP A 148 -11.30 -15.66 -5.45
N LEU A 149 -11.90 -15.56 -6.64
CA LEU A 149 -11.66 -14.45 -7.55
C LEU A 149 -12.02 -13.09 -6.94
N ASN A 150 -13.13 -13.00 -6.19
CA ASN A 150 -13.50 -11.76 -5.51
C ASN A 150 -12.51 -11.39 -4.39
N GLU A 151 -11.95 -12.38 -3.68
CA GLU A 151 -10.91 -12.15 -2.69
C GLU A 151 -9.62 -11.64 -3.35
N GLN A 152 -9.19 -12.27 -4.45
CA GLN A 152 -8.04 -11.80 -5.24
C GLN A 152 -8.25 -10.38 -5.80
N ILE A 153 -9.44 -10.06 -6.31
CA ILE A 153 -9.78 -8.71 -6.77
C ILE A 153 -9.68 -7.71 -5.63
N LYS A 154 -10.23 -8.05 -4.46
CA LYS A 154 -10.21 -7.18 -3.29
C LYS A 154 -8.77 -6.92 -2.83
N GLU A 155 -7.92 -7.95 -2.76
CA GLU A 155 -6.50 -7.79 -2.43
C GLU A 155 -5.78 -6.89 -3.44
N ALA A 156 -6.07 -7.05 -4.73
CA ALA A 156 -5.50 -6.19 -5.77
C ALA A 156 -5.96 -4.72 -5.63
N ASP A 157 -7.24 -4.49 -5.34
CA ASP A 157 -7.79 -3.14 -5.10
C ASP A 157 -7.15 -2.48 -3.88
N GLU A 158 -6.93 -3.21 -2.78
CA GLU A 158 -6.24 -2.70 -1.59
C GLU A 158 -4.80 -2.26 -1.91
N VAL A 159 -4.08 -3.02 -2.75
CA VAL A 159 -2.72 -2.65 -3.20
C VAL A 159 -2.74 -1.38 -4.07
N VAL A 160 -3.75 -1.23 -4.93
CA VAL A 160 -3.92 -0.03 -5.76
C VAL A 160 -4.20 1.20 -4.89
N ASP A 161 -5.11 1.09 -3.92
CA ASP A 161 -5.43 2.18 -3.00
C ASP A 161 -4.22 2.64 -2.19
N ASP A 162 -3.40 1.69 -1.72
CA ASP A 162 -2.15 1.99 -1.02
C ASP A 162 -1.12 2.70 -1.91
N ALA A 163 -1.02 2.30 -3.18
CA ALA A 163 -0.16 2.95 -4.15
C ALA A 163 -0.62 4.39 -4.45
N VAL A 164 -1.93 4.61 -4.63
CA VAL A 164 -2.53 5.94 -4.84
C VAL A 164 -2.25 6.85 -3.66
N ARG A 165 -2.53 6.39 -2.44
CA ARG A 165 -2.27 7.15 -1.21
C ARG A 165 -0.79 7.50 -1.04
N THR A 166 0.10 6.58 -1.42
CA THR A 166 1.55 6.83 -1.39
C THR A 166 1.95 7.87 -2.42
N HIS A 167 1.38 7.82 -3.62
CA HIS A 167 1.61 8.80 -4.67
C HIS A 167 1.17 10.20 -4.25
N GLU A 168 -0.06 10.35 -3.72
CA GLU A 168 -0.59 11.63 -3.24
C GLU A 168 0.29 12.27 -2.16
N LYS A 169 0.76 11.47 -1.19
CA LYS A 169 1.72 11.95 -0.17
C LYS A 169 3.01 12.48 -0.81
N LYS A 170 3.52 11.81 -1.84
CA LYS A 170 4.74 12.24 -2.55
C LYS A 170 4.52 13.51 -3.35
N VAL A 171 3.35 13.68 -3.97
CA VAL A 171 2.96 14.92 -4.65
C VAL A 171 2.93 16.07 -3.64
N ALA A 172 2.22 15.91 -2.52
CA ALA A 172 2.13 16.95 -1.48
C ALA A 172 3.51 17.31 -0.88
N GLN A 173 4.39 16.32 -0.68
CA GLN A 173 5.78 16.55 -0.26
C GLN A 173 6.55 17.37 -1.31
N GLY A 174 6.41 17.04 -2.60
CA GLY A 174 7.02 17.77 -3.70
C GLY A 174 6.58 19.23 -3.76
N GLU A 175 5.27 19.49 -3.64
CA GLU A 175 4.73 20.85 -3.63
C GLU A 175 5.21 21.67 -2.43
N SER A 176 5.30 21.05 -1.25
CA SER A 176 5.83 21.70 -0.04
C SER A 176 7.30 22.07 -0.20
N LEU A 177 8.12 21.16 -0.75
CA LEU A 177 9.53 21.42 -1.02
C LEU A 177 9.70 22.55 -2.04
N GLN A 178 8.90 22.56 -3.10
CA GLN A 178 8.91 23.63 -4.11
C GLN A 178 8.64 25.00 -3.46
N LYS A 179 7.61 25.10 -2.62
CA LYS A 179 7.30 26.32 -1.87
C LYS A 179 8.43 26.75 -0.92
N GLN A 180 9.10 25.80 -0.27
CA GLN A 180 10.24 26.09 0.60
C GLN A 180 11.44 26.61 -0.19
N ILE A 181 11.73 26.02 -1.35
CA ILE A 181 12.79 26.48 -2.26
C ILE A 181 12.52 27.91 -2.70
N GLU A 182 11.29 28.23 -3.11
CA GLU A 182 10.91 29.58 -3.53
C GLU A 182 11.08 30.61 -2.41
N ARG A 183 10.63 30.29 -1.19
CA ARG A 183 10.82 31.18 -0.04
C ARG A 183 12.30 31.39 0.29
N ASN A 184 13.10 30.32 0.29
CA ASN A 184 14.53 30.41 0.57
C ASN A 184 15.25 31.26 -0.49
N ALA A 185 14.86 31.12 -1.76
CA ALA A 185 15.40 31.96 -2.85
C ALA A 185 15.07 33.45 -2.64
N GLN A 186 13.84 33.78 -2.24
CA GLN A 186 13.44 35.16 -1.93
C GLN A 186 14.18 35.72 -0.71
N GLU A 187 14.31 34.92 0.35
CA GLU A 187 15.04 35.29 1.56
C GLU A 187 16.52 35.54 1.27
N LYS A 188 17.14 34.71 0.42
CA LYS A 188 18.52 34.91 -0.03
C LYS A 188 18.69 36.27 -0.72
N VAL A 189 17.79 36.62 -1.64
CA VAL A 189 17.84 37.92 -2.33
C VAL A 189 17.72 39.07 -1.33
N LYS A 190 16.81 38.96 -0.36
CA LYS A 190 16.64 39.96 0.69
C LYS A 190 17.92 40.13 1.53
N LEU A 191 18.49 39.03 2.03
CA LEU A 191 19.71 39.05 2.85
C LEU A 191 20.92 39.60 2.09
N GLN A 192 21.02 39.33 0.78
CA GLN A 192 22.08 39.91 -0.06
C GLN A 192 21.96 41.43 -0.11
N LYS A 193 20.76 41.97 -0.28
CA LYS A 193 20.52 43.41 -0.26
C LYS A 193 20.86 44.04 1.09
N GLU A 194 20.45 43.42 2.19
CA GLU A 194 20.78 43.89 3.55
C GLU A 194 22.30 43.88 3.82
N LEU A 195 23.02 42.89 3.28
CA LEU A 195 24.50 42.85 3.37
C LEU A 195 25.15 43.99 2.60
N GLU A 196 24.64 44.32 1.41
CA GLU A 196 25.13 45.46 0.61
C GLU A 196 24.89 46.79 1.33
N GLU A 197 23.68 47.00 1.89
CA GLU A 197 23.35 48.20 2.66
C GLU A 197 24.24 48.33 3.91
N ASN A 198 24.41 47.25 4.67
CA ASN A 198 25.29 47.23 5.84
C ASN A 198 26.77 47.52 5.50
N ALA A 199 27.25 47.07 4.33
CA ALA A 199 28.61 47.34 3.88
C ALA A 199 28.82 48.84 3.59
N LEU A 200 27.86 49.48 2.92
CA LEU A 200 27.89 50.94 2.67
C LEU A 200 27.85 51.74 3.96
N ASP A 201 27.00 51.35 4.92
CA ASP A 201 26.93 52.02 6.22
C ASP A 201 28.22 51.88 7.02
N ALA A 202 28.84 50.70 7.00
CA ALA A 202 30.14 50.49 7.64
C ALA A 202 31.24 51.39 7.03
N GLU A 203 31.24 51.58 5.71
CA GLU A 203 32.17 52.49 5.04
C GLU A 203 31.93 53.95 5.42
N ARG A 204 30.66 54.39 5.44
CA ARG A 204 30.27 55.73 5.89
C ARG A 204 30.73 56.01 7.32
N LEU A 205 30.50 55.08 8.24
CA LEU A 205 30.93 55.21 9.64
C LEU A 205 32.46 55.28 9.76
N LYS A 206 33.21 54.51 8.97
CA LYS A 206 34.68 54.60 8.92
C LYS A 206 35.15 55.97 8.44
N ASN A 207 34.51 56.53 7.43
CA ASN A 207 34.85 57.86 6.91
C ASN A 207 34.52 58.96 7.94
N ASN A 208 33.36 58.88 8.60
CA ASN A 208 33.00 59.79 9.69
C ASN A 208 33.99 59.71 10.85
N LEU A 209 34.44 58.51 11.22
CA LEU A 209 35.44 58.31 12.26
C LEU A 209 36.79 58.94 11.88
N LYS A 210 37.21 58.81 10.61
CA LYS A 210 38.44 59.46 10.12
C LYS A 210 38.32 60.98 10.19
N GLN A 211 37.22 61.55 9.71
CA GLN A 211 36.99 63.00 9.75
C GLN A 211 36.98 63.52 11.18
N ASN A 212 36.26 62.85 12.08
CA ASN A 212 36.21 63.24 13.48
C ASN A 212 37.60 63.27 14.15
N LYS A 213 38.49 62.32 13.81
CA LYS A 213 39.88 62.33 14.29
C LYS A 213 40.67 63.54 13.78
N VAL A 214 40.45 63.94 12.53
CA VAL A 214 41.07 65.16 11.94
C VAL A 214 40.55 66.41 12.65
N ASP A 215 39.25 66.49 12.89
CA ASP A 215 38.63 67.63 13.57
C ASP A 215 39.14 67.75 15.02
N GLN A 216 39.26 66.64 15.74
CA GLN A 216 39.85 66.61 17.09
C GLN A 216 41.30 67.12 17.09
N ALA A 217 42.14 66.67 16.14
CA ALA A 217 43.52 67.13 16.02
C ALA A 217 43.60 68.62 15.71
N THR A 218 42.73 69.11 14.83
CA THR A 218 42.64 70.54 14.46
C THR A 218 42.23 71.40 15.66
N ALA A 219 41.21 70.96 16.40
CA ALA A 219 40.75 71.64 17.62
C ALA A 219 41.84 71.69 18.69
N LEU A 220 42.62 70.63 18.87
CA LEU A 220 43.76 70.61 19.79
C LEU A 220 44.83 71.64 19.41
N GLU A 221 45.16 71.77 18.11
CA GLU A 221 46.10 72.78 17.63
C GLU A 221 45.57 74.21 17.78
N GLU A 222 44.27 74.43 17.60
CA GLU A 222 43.64 75.73 17.86
C GLU A 222 43.69 76.09 19.35
N ILE A 223 43.39 75.15 20.25
CA ILE A 223 43.52 75.34 21.70
C ILE A 223 44.97 75.74 22.06
N LYS A 224 45.99 75.09 21.47
CA LYS A 224 47.40 75.46 21.69
C LYS A 224 47.69 76.88 21.25
N ARG A 225 47.25 77.28 20.05
CA ARG A 225 47.42 78.65 19.53
C ARG A 225 46.73 79.68 20.42
N VAL A 226 45.49 79.45 20.81
CA VAL A 226 44.74 80.35 21.69
C VAL A 226 45.42 80.48 23.05
N ARG A 227 45.95 79.38 23.63
CA ARG A 227 46.75 79.44 24.86
C ARG A 227 47.99 80.29 24.70
N GLN A 228 48.77 80.10 23.64
CA GLN A 228 49.97 80.92 23.38
C GLN A 228 49.63 82.41 23.28
N VAL A 229 48.55 82.76 22.57
CA VAL A 229 48.07 84.14 22.48
C VAL A 229 47.65 84.69 23.85
N SER A 230 46.93 83.89 24.65
CA SER A 230 46.52 84.27 26.00
C SER A 230 47.73 84.52 26.91
N GLU A 231 48.70 83.61 26.94
CA GLU A 231 49.92 83.74 27.73
C GLU A 231 50.77 84.93 27.29
N ALA A 232 50.93 85.15 25.99
CA ALA A 232 51.63 86.33 25.47
C ALA A 232 50.95 87.65 25.89
N LYS A 233 49.61 87.69 25.89
CA LYS A 233 48.86 88.85 26.40
C LYS A 233 49.05 89.06 27.89
N LYS A 234 49.05 88.00 28.70
CA LYS A 234 49.34 88.08 30.15
C LYS A 234 50.77 88.57 30.42
N ALA A 235 51.76 88.08 29.68
CA ALA A 235 53.16 88.51 29.81
C ALA A 235 53.33 90.01 29.48
N LYS A 236 52.65 90.52 28.43
CA LYS A 236 52.63 91.96 28.14
C LYS A 236 52.00 92.78 29.26
N LEU A 237 50.95 92.29 29.91
CA LEU A 237 50.31 92.97 31.04
C LEU A 237 51.25 93.08 32.24
N GLY A 238 52.03 92.03 32.52
CA GLY A 238 53.03 92.02 33.60
C GLY A 238 54.24 92.94 33.37
N GLY A 239 54.49 93.36 32.14
CA GLY A 239 55.57 94.30 31.80
C GLY A 239 55.18 95.79 31.85
N ILE A 240 53.96 96.11 32.28
CA ILE A 240 53.44 97.50 32.40
C ILE A 240 53.54 97.99 33.88
N GLN A 241 54.59 97.59 34.60
CA GLN A 241 54.87 98.08 35.97
C GLN A 241 56.15 98.91 36.01
#